data_AF-A0A2N2A6Z6-F1
#
_entry.id   AF-A0A2N2A6Z6-F1
#
_cell.length_a   1.000
_cell.length_b   1.000
_cell.length_c   1.000
_cell.angle_alpha   90.00
_cell.angle_beta   90.00
_cell.angle_gamma   90.00
#
_symmetry.space_group_name_H-M   'P 1'
#
loop_
_entity.id
_entity.type
_entity.pdbx_description
1 polymer ?
#
loop_
_entity_poly.entity_id
_entity_poly.type
_entity_poly.pdbx_seq_one_letter_code
_entity_poly.pdbx_strand_id
1 'polypeptide(L)'
;MRSVVRYIAIVVFLAASSLLLLGCSENAQTKAITDAVVAYTDYYIEVRNLSDQVREQSAQTDASAKSVNYIINVEIPDYTKIDVNQTGFILPEPSVSTRSASSYEQQATLALRQAMERYVMQNGADVYLILPVTFSVNAEGAGWTANMTSQSKLDIQHTIEDLIHGILLEMDGYSGNYQRMQVSSTLSELLKDAFGGIEYAKLITVNDITTREDGAFDAMISYPDAMFVYSALGGAYVSSYNQPFYGSERIVSLTTEGLNKVDLTSAPQSSATVRVSYDASSQQYTLLDDGGIASVVAEAKSQAESDAAAVVNSDWRVPPNEVPDSASILEGKSSGNQIVFKTGASLGKYFYVRFFAISGEDTSEEGTLTLGVFIVGGKSARVKLPKGYYRVECYVGESWYGLEHLFGTDTKTYNGGNAIQSRNGYINNITFE
;
A
#
# COMPACT_ATOMS: atom_id res chain seq x y z
N MET A 1 26.04 -4.74 -12.86
CA MET A 1 26.18 -5.91 -13.74
C MET A 1 27.34 -5.64 -14.69
N ARG A 2 28.36 -6.51 -14.71
CA ARG A 2 29.46 -6.42 -15.68
C ARG A 2 28.94 -6.85 -17.04
N SER A 3 29.07 -5.98 -18.04
CA SER A 3 28.75 -6.23 -19.43
C SER A 3 29.65 -7.34 -19.98
N VAL A 4 29.12 -8.56 -20.04
CA VAL A 4 29.72 -9.63 -20.84
C VAL A 4 29.30 -9.37 -22.29
N VAL A 5 30.21 -8.78 -23.07
CA VAL A 5 30.07 -8.61 -24.51
C VAL A 5 29.99 -10.01 -25.14
N ARG A 6 28.80 -10.44 -25.57
CA ARG A 6 28.58 -11.71 -26.28
C ARG A 6 28.60 -11.42 -27.78
N TYR A 7 29.58 -12.01 -28.49
CA TYR A 7 29.58 -12.08 -29.95
C TYR A 7 28.48 -13.07 -30.38
N ILE A 8 27.34 -12.55 -30.83
CA ILE A 8 26.30 -13.35 -31.51
C ILE A 8 26.70 -13.40 -32.99
N ALA A 9 27.05 -14.60 -33.46
CA ALA A 9 27.36 -14.82 -34.87
C ALA A 9 26.05 -15.00 -35.63
N ILE A 10 25.59 -13.94 -36.30
CA ILE A 10 24.49 -13.99 -37.26
C ILE A 10 25.04 -14.62 -38.54
N VAL A 11 24.57 -15.82 -38.88
CA VAL A 11 25.02 -16.53 -40.09
C VAL A 11 24.19 -16.05 -41.28
N VAL A 12 24.73 -15.09 -42.03
CA VAL A 12 24.18 -14.68 -43.34
C VAL A 12 24.80 -15.59 -44.40
N PHE A 13 24.06 -16.60 -44.87
CA PHE A 13 24.52 -17.44 -45.99
C PHE A 13 24.29 -16.69 -47.32
N LEU A 14 25.32 -15.96 -47.77
CA LEU A 14 25.39 -15.36 -49.11
C LEU A 14 25.87 -16.41 -50.13
N ALA A 15 24.95 -17.09 -50.80
CA ALA A 15 25.28 -17.86 -52.00
C ALA A 15 25.42 -16.91 -53.21
N ALA A 16 26.57 -16.23 -53.30
CA ALA A 16 26.93 -15.45 -54.48
C ALA A 16 27.98 -16.21 -55.29
N SER A 17 27.55 -16.89 -56.36
CA SER A 17 28.43 -17.30 -57.44
C SER A 17 27.75 -17.05 -58.77
N SER A 18 28.28 -16.06 -59.49
CA SER A 18 28.28 -15.86 -60.96
C SER A 18 27.47 -14.69 -61.52
N LEU A 19 28.22 -13.84 -62.26
CA LEU A 19 27.84 -13.00 -63.40
C LEU A 19 27.47 -11.51 -63.15
N LEU A 20 28.55 -10.74 -63.06
CA LEU A 20 28.80 -9.39 -63.58
C LEU A 20 27.76 -8.76 -64.54
N LEU A 21 27.52 -7.47 -64.26
CA LEU A 21 27.01 -6.37 -65.10
C LEU A 21 25.49 -6.21 -65.21
N LEU A 22 24.91 -5.44 -64.28
CA LEU A 22 23.96 -4.31 -64.45
C LEU A 22 23.27 -4.02 -63.09
N GLY A 23 23.35 -2.78 -62.58
CA GLY A 23 22.53 -2.31 -61.42
C GLY A 23 23.31 -1.83 -60.19
N CYS A 24 23.67 -0.54 -60.11
CA CYS A 24 24.38 0.03 -58.95
C CYS A 24 23.50 0.36 -57.72
N SER A 25 22.18 0.12 -57.75
CA SER A 25 21.27 0.35 -56.60
C SER A 25 20.94 -0.90 -55.78
N GLU A 26 20.92 -2.09 -56.40
CA GLU A 26 20.50 -3.35 -55.75
C GLU A 26 21.42 -3.82 -54.63
N ASN A 27 22.68 -3.35 -54.61
CA ASN A 27 23.65 -3.76 -53.59
C ASN A 27 23.56 -2.90 -52.30
N ALA A 28 23.15 -1.63 -52.39
CA ALA A 28 23.23 -0.70 -51.26
C ALA A 28 22.07 -0.84 -50.26
N GLN A 29 20.85 -1.04 -50.74
CA GLN A 29 19.67 -1.27 -49.88
C GLN A 29 19.72 -2.65 -49.22
N THR A 30 20.12 -3.69 -49.98
CA THR A 30 20.38 -5.03 -49.46
C THR A 30 21.43 -5.01 -48.35
N LYS A 31 22.52 -4.25 -48.53
CA LYS A 31 23.52 -4.04 -47.49
C LYS A 31 22.95 -3.33 -46.27
N ALA A 32 22.16 -2.27 -46.44
CA ALA A 32 21.56 -1.56 -45.32
C ALA A 32 20.66 -2.48 -44.48
N ILE A 33 19.83 -3.32 -45.12
CA ILE A 33 19.00 -4.32 -44.43
C ILE A 33 19.88 -5.38 -43.75
N THR A 34 20.96 -5.83 -44.39
CA THR A 34 21.93 -6.76 -43.77
C THR A 34 22.51 -6.18 -42.49
N ASP A 35 22.97 -4.93 -42.53
CA ASP A 35 23.53 -4.23 -41.36
C ASP A 35 22.48 -4.08 -40.24
N ALA A 36 21.21 -3.83 -40.60
CA ALA A 36 20.11 -3.75 -39.65
C ALA A 36 19.74 -5.09 -39.01
N VAL A 37 19.79 -6.19 -39.77
CA VAL A 37 19.64 -7.56 -39.25
C VAL A 37 20.81 -7.88 -38.32
N VAL A 38 22.04 -7.56 -38.71
CA VAL A 38 23.24 -7.81 -37.88
C VAL A 38 23.22 -7.01 -36.58
N ALA A 39 22.69 -5.78 -36.61
CA ALA A 39 22.53 -4.94 -35.42
C ALA A 39 21.41 -5.44 -34.48
N TYR A 40 20.46 -6.22 -35.00
CA TYR A 40 19.39 -6.81 -34.18
C TYR A 40 19.93 -8.03 -33.43
N THR A 41 20.12 -7.86 -32.12
CA THR A 41 20.77 -8.86 -31.25
C THR A 41 19.86 -9.43 -30.18
N ASP A 42 18.59 -9.01 -30.17
CA ASP A 42 17.62 -9.41 -29.14
C ASP A 42 17.29 -10.90 -29.24
N TYR A 43 17.20 -11.42 -30.48
CA TYR A 43 16.79 -12.79 -30.81
C TYR A 43 17.59 -13.36 -31.99
N TYR A 44 17.78 -14.67 -32.00
CA TYR A 44 18.35 -15.36 -33.16
C TYR A 44 17.31 -15.45 -34.30
N ILE A 45 17.67 -14.88 -35.46
CA ILE A 45 16.91 -14.95 -36.70
C ILE A 45 17.84 -15.24 -37.88
N GLU A 46 17.33 -15.93 -38.89
CA GLU A 46 18.00 -16.15 -40.17
C GLU A 46 17.29 -15.39 -41.29
N VAL A 47 18.04 -14.97 -42.30
CA VAL A 47 17.47 -14.39 -43.52
C VAL A 47 18.12 -15.05 -44.72
N ARG A 48 17.32 -15.79 -45.50
CA ARG A 48 17.79 -16.50 -46.71
C ARG A 48 17.41 -15.74 -47.96
N ASN A 49 18.30 -15.77 -48.97
CA ASN A 49 18.08 -15.15 -50.28
C ASN A 49 17.68 -13.66 -50.21
N LEU A 50 18.24 -12.89 -49.26
CA LEU A 50 17.87 -11.48 -49.03
C LEU A 50 17.94 -10.65 -50.32
N SER A 51 18.99 -10.81 -51.11
CA SER A 51 19.17 -10.09 -52.37
C SER A 51 18.01 -10.32 -53.35
N ASP A 52 17.47 -11.54 -53.42
CA ASP A 52 16.34 -11.86 -54.28
C ASP A 52 15.05 -11.23 -53.74
N GLN A 53 14.81 -11.32 -52.43
CA GLN A 53 13.65 -10.72 -51.78
C GLN A 53 13.60 -9.19 -51.95
N VAL A 54 14.75 -8.51 -51.83
CA VAL A 54 14.87 -7.06 -52.06
C VAL A 54 14.68 -6.73 -53.53
N ARG A 55 15.30 -7.50 -54.45
CA ARG A 55 15.17 -7.28 -55.90
C ARG A 55 13.71 -7.34 -56.35
N GLU A 56 12.97 -8.38 -55.95
CA GLU A 56 11.57 -8.59 -56.31
C GLU A 56 10.66 -7.42 -55.92
N GLN A 57 10.92 -6.82 -54.76
CA GLN A 57 10.16 -5.67 -54.25
C GLN A 57 10.65 -4.35 -54.83
N SER A 58 11.96 -4.18 -55.02
CA SER A 58 12.54 -2.96 -55.58
C SER A 58 12.03 -2.69 -56.99
N ALA A 59 11.80 -3.75 -57.79
CA ALA A 59 11.21 -3.67 -59.12
C ALA A 59 9.78 -3.11 -59.14
N GLN A 60 9.11 -3.09 -57.99
CA GLN A 60 7.74 -2.62 -57.79
C GLN A 60 7.68 -1.24 -57.11
N THR A 61 8.83 -0.68 -56.72
CA THR A 61 8.94 0.59 -56.01
C THR A 61 9.37 1.73 -56.92
N ASP A 62 8.92 2.95 -56.60
CA ASP A 62 9.32 4.16 -57.34
C ASP A 62 10.83 4.39 -57.18
N ALA A 63 11.57 4.42 -58.30
CA ALA A 63 13.00 4.64 -58.34
C ALA A 63 13.44 5.99 -57.73
N SER A 64 12.51 6.93 -57.53
CA SER A 64 12.75 8.22 -56.88
C SER A 64 12.41 8.25 -55.39
N ALA A 65 11.90 7.15 -54.83
CA ALA A 65 11.51 7.07 -53.42
C ALA A 65 12.74 7.20 -52.50
N LYS A 66 12.71 8.20 -51.62
CA LYS A 66 13.75 8.40 -50.58
C LYS A 66 13.56 7.52 -49.36
N SER A 67 12.42 6.84 -49.27
CA SER A 67 12.05 5.92 -48.20
C SER A 67 11.23 4.78 -48.81
N VAL A 68 11.63 3.55 -48.52
CA VAL A 68 10.99 2.34 -49.02
C VAL A 68 10.82 1.36 -47.87
N ASN A 69 9.65 0.77 -47.75
CA ASN A 69 9.42 -0.33 -46.83
C ASN A 69 9.58 -1.65 -47.58
N TYR A 70 10.47 -2.51 -47.07
CA TYR A 70 10.66 -3.86 -47.56
C TYR A 70 10.05 -4.86 -46.57
N ILE A 71 9.27 -5.80 -47.07
CA ILE A 71 8.79 -6.96 -46.30
C ILE A 71 9.76 -8.11 -46.57
N ILE A 72 10.60 -8.42 -45.59
CA ILE A 72 11.60 -9.47 -45.67
C ILE A 72 11.11 -10.66 -44.84
N ASN A 73 11.10 -11.84 -45.43
CA ASN A 73 10.85 -13.08 -44.71
C ASN A 73 12.08 -13.42 -43.88
N VAL A 74 11.95 -13.34 -42.55
CA VAL A 74 12.92 -13.88 -41.60
C VAL A 74 12.51 -15.31 -41.24
N GLU A 75 13.51 -16.14 -41.01
CA GLU A 75 13.38 -17.52 -40.56
C GLU A 75 13.72 -17.58 -39.07
N ILE A 76 12.76 -18.03 -38.26
CA ILE A 76 12.92 -18.25 -36.82
C ILE A 76 12.98 -19.76 -36.60
N PRO A 77 14.00 -20.30 -35.91
CA PRO A 77 14.03 -21.73 -35.60
C PRO A 77 12.74 -22.15 -34.88
N ASP A 78 12.12 -23.23 -35.34
CA ASP A 78 10.99 -23.81 -34.63
C ASP A 78 11.50 -24.56 -33.40
N TYR A 79 11.60 -23.84 -32.27
CA TYR A 79 12.12 -24.38 -31.01
C TYR A 79 11.31 -25.60 -30.51
N THR A 80 10.06 -25.77 -30.95
CA THR A 80 9.23 -26.94 -30.57
C THR A 80 9.71 -28.25 -31.22
N LYS A 81 10.60 -28.17 -32.22
CA LYS A 81 11.22 -29.33 -32.88
C LYS A 81 12.58 -29.70 -32.30
N ILE A 82 13.07 -28.93 -31.34
CA ILE A 82 14.36 -29.17 -30.70
C ILE A 82 14.15 -29.95 -29.41
N ASP A 83 14.85 -31.08 -29.27
CA ASP A 83 14.87 -31.83 -28.01
C ASP A 83 15.60 -31.01 -26.94
N VAL A 84 14.84 -30.51 -25.96
CA VAL A 84 15.33 -29.70 -24.84
C VAL A 84 16.52 -30.38 -24.13
N ASN A 85 16.53 -31.71 -24.03
CA ASN A 85 17.60 -32.46 -23.34
C ASN A 85 18.97 -32.32 -24.02
N GLN A 86 18.99 -31.96 -25.31
CA GLN A 86 20.22 -31.79 -26.09
C GLN A 86 20.80 -30.38 -25.97
N THR A 87 20.03 -29.43 -25.44
CA THR A 87 20.41 -28.01 -25.34
C THR A 87 21.30 -27.69 -24.13
N GLY A 88 21.38 -28.62 -23.17
CA GLY A 88 22.01 -28.37 -21.88
C GLY A 88 21.24 -27.38 -21.00
N PHE A 89 19.95 -27.14 -21.29
CA PHE A 89 19.07 -26.34 -20.45
C PHE A 89 18.93 -26.96 -19.06
N ILE A 90 19.03 -26.11 -18.04
CA ILE A 90 18.72 -26.44 -16.65
C ILE A 90 17.65 -25.46 -16.20
N LEU A 91 16.53 -26.00 -15.73
CA LEU A 91 15.43 -25.19 -15.20
C LEU A 91 15.93 -24.36 -14.01
N PRO A 92 15.73 -23.04 -13.99
CA PRO A 92 16.09 -22.23 -12.83
C PRO A 92 15.35 -22.68 -11.58
N GLU A 93 16.04 -22.64 -10.44
CA GLU A 93 15.44 -22.88 -9.13
C GLU A 93 14.48 -21.73 -8.76
N PRO A 94 13.28 -22.04 -8.25
CA PRO A 94 12.35 -21.01 -7.80
C PRO A 94 12.90 -20.29 -6.56
N SER A 95 12.77 -18.96 -6.52
CA SER A 95 13.14 -18.15 -5.36
C SER A 95 11.89 -17.71 -4.61
N VAL A 96 11.47 -18.50 -3.61
CA VAL A 96 10.34 -18.14 -2.73
C VAL A 96 10.56 -16.79 -2.02
N SER A 97 11.81 -16.35 -1.85
CA SER A 97 12.14 -15.06 -1.25
C SER A 97 11.80 -13.85 -2.13
N THR A 98 11.80 -13.97 -3.46
CA THR A 98 11.43 -12.86 -4.37
C THR A 98 9.92 -12.77 -4.61
N ARG A 99 9.16 -13.81 -4.24
CA ARG A 99 7.68 -13.84 -4.23
C ARG A 99 7.02 -13.44 -5.55
N SER A 100 7.62 -13.82 -6.67
CA SER A 100 7.15 -13.35 -7.96
C SER A 100 7.13 -14.48 -8.99
N ALA A 101 5.93 -14.98 -9.28
CA ALA A 101 5.70 -15.95 -10.35
C ALA A 101 6.11 -15.37 -11.71
N SER A 102 5.82 -14.10 -11.97
CA SER A 102 6.20 -13.42 -13.21
C SER A 102 7.72 -13.29 -13.36
N SER A 103 8.44 -13.00 -12.27
CA SER A 103 9.90 -12.96 -12.32
C SER A 103 10.51 -14.34 -12.53
N TYR A 104 9.92 -15.38 -11.94
CA TYR A 104 10.35 -16.76 -12.18
C TYR A 104 10.14 -17.19 -13.64
N GLU A 105 8.96 -16.92 -14.19
CA GLU A 105 8.62 -17.15 -15.59
C GLU A 105 9.59 -16.43 -16.54
N GLN A 106 9.83 -15.13 -16.32
CA GLN A 106 10.81 -14.38 -17.13
C GLN A 106 12.21 -14.98 -17.07
N GLN A 107 12.64 -15.45 -15.89
CA GLN A 107 13.93 -16.09 -15.73
C GLN A 107 14.01 -17.44 -16.46
N ALA A 108 12.96 -18.27 -16.36
CA ALA A 108 12.87 -19.56 -17.04
C ALA A 108 12.83 -19.40 -18.57
N THR A 109 11.99 -18.48 -19.07
CA THR A 109 11.89 -18.14 -20.50
C THR A 109 13.23 -17.69 -21.05
N LEU A 110 13.91 -16.76 -20.36
CA LEU A 110 15.22 -16.27 -20.79
C LEU A 110 16.28 -17.39 -20.79
N ALA A 111 16.30 -18.24 -19.77
CA ALA A 111 17.27 -19.32 -19.65
C ALA A 111 17.06 -20.38 -20.75
N LEU A 112 15.82 -20.78 -21.01
CA LEU A 112 15.50 -21.75 -22.06
C LEU A 112 15.82 -21.18 -23.44
N ARG A 113 15.41 -19.93 -23.71
CA ARG A 113 15.74 -19.25 -24.96
C ARG A 113 17.24 -19.24 -25.23
N GLN A 114 18.05 -18.84 -24.24
CA GLN A 114 19.50 -18.79 -24.41
C GLN A 114 20.14 -20.17 -24.64
N ALA A 115 19.58 -21.23 -24.06
CA ALA A 115 20.04 -22.60 -24.30
C ALA A 115 19.69 -23.06 -25.72
N MET A 116 18.46 -22.79 -26.16
CA MET A 116 17.96 -23.10 -27.50
C MET A 116 18.74 -22.36 -28.59
N GLU A 117 18.90 -21.04 -28.46
CA GLU A 117 19.67 -20.23 -29.41
C GLU A 117 21.12 -20.72 -29.50
N ARG A 118 21.75 -21.08 -28.37
CA ARG A 118 23.10 -21.63 -28.36
C ARG A 118 23.18 -22.97 -29.08
N TYR A 119 22.19 -23.84 -28.86
CA TYR A 119 22.11 -25.13 -29.54
C TYR A 119 21.98 -24.94 -31.06
N VAL A 120 21.06 -24.07 -31.50
CA VAL A 120 20.85 -23.78 -32.93
C VAL A 120 22.10 -23.17 -33.56
N MET A 121 22.78 -22.25 -32.89
CA MET A 121 24.03 -21.69 -33.41
C MET A 121 25.14 -22.73 -33.62
N GLN A 122 25.12 -23.84 -32.89
CA GLN A 122 26.14 -24.89 -32.98
C GLN A 122 25.77 -26.02 -33.95
N ASN A 123 24.49 -26.37 -34.03
CA ASN A 123 24.01 -27.56 -34.72
C ASN A 123 23.11 -27.26 -35.93
N GLY A 124 22.66 -26.00 -36.07
CA GLY A 124 21.57 -25.62 -36.96
C GLY A 124 20.19 -25.99 -36.39
N ALA A 125 19.15 -25.68 -37.15
CA ALA A 125 17.79 -26.18 -36.92
C ALA A 125 17.27 -26.88 -38.18
N ASP A 126 16.43 -27.90 -38.00
CA ASP A 126 15.84 -28.64 -39.11
C ASP A 126 14.59 -27.97 -39.67
N VAL A 127 13.90 -27.18 -38.84
CA VAL A 127 12.63 -26.53 -39.15
C VAL A 127 12.69 -25.08 -38.73
N TYR A 128 12.19 -24.21 -39.62
CA TYR A 128 12.07 -22.78 -39.38
C TYR A 128 10.64 -22.32 -39.65
N LEU A 129 10.17 -21.40 -38.82
CA LEU A 129 8.98 -20.60 -39.06
C LEU A 129 9.37 -19.39 -39.90
N ILE A 130 8.57 -19.10 -40.93
CA ILE A 130 8.77 -17.94 -41.78
C ILE A 130 7.88 -16.81 -41.27
N LEU A 131 8.50 -15.71 -40.85
CA LEU A 131 7.81 -14.51 -40.38
C LEU A 131 8.12 -13.33 -41.33
N PRO A 132 7.11 -12.72 -41.97
CA PRO A 132 7.33 -11.51 -42.75
C PRO A 132 7.56 -10.31 -41.83
N VAL A 133 8.71 -9.64 -41.95
CA VAL A 133 9.07 -8.46 -41.16
C VAL A 133 9.32 -7.24 -42.03
N THR A 134 8.94 -6.08 -41.54
CA THR A 134 9.07 -4.82 -42.27
C THR A 134 10.37 -4.11 -41.87
N PHE A 135 11.16 -3.76 -42.88
CA PHE A 135 12.31 -2.86 -42.79
C PHE A 135 11.99 -1.54 -43.46
N SER A 136 12.14 -0.44 -42.74
CA SER A 136 12.11 0.90 -43.31
C SER A 136 13.51 1.30 -43.75
N VAL A 137 13.70 1.47 -45.06
CA VAL A 137 14.97 1.76 -45.69
C VAL A 137 14.95 3.19 -46.24
N ASN A 138 15.84 4.03 -45.72
CA ASN A 138 15.89 5.46 -46.01
C ASN A 138 17.20 5.83 -46.69
N ALA A 139 17.13 6.73 -47.68
CA ALA A 139 18.31 7.31 -48.28
C ALA A 139 18.94 8.32 -47.32
N GLU A 140 20.22 8.14 -46.99
CA GLU A 140 20.97 8.99 -46.08
C GLU A 140 22.30 9.42 -46.73
N GLY A 141 22.36 10.67 -47.18
CA GLY A 141 23.50 11.18 -47.95
C GLY A 141 23.69 10.42 -49.27
N ALA A 142 24.85 9.79 -49.44
CA ALA A 142 25.16 8.94 -50.59
C ALA A 142 24.88 7.45 -50.35
N GLY A 143 24.33 7.08 -49.19
CA GLY A 143 24.09 5.71 -48.77
C GLY A 143 22.63 5.45 -48.39
N TRP A 144 22.40 4.26 -47.82
CA TRP A 144 21.10 3.82 -47.33
C TRP A 144 21.25 3.32 -45.90
N THR A 145 20.25 3.58 -45.08
CA THR A 145 20.13 3.01 -43.73
C THR A 145 18.80 2.28 -43.62
N ALA A 146 18.79 1.14 -42.92
CA ALA A 146 17.59 0.35 -42.70
C ALA A 146 17.33 0.21 -41.20
N ASN A 147 16.05 0.16 -40.83
CA ASN A 147 15.64 -0.17 -39.48
C ASN A 147 14.46 -1.14 -39.55
N MET A 148 14.54 -2.22 -38.77
CA MET A 148 13.38 -3.06 -38.51
C MET A 148 12.34 -2.26 -37.70
N THR A 149 11.09 -2.29 -38.14
CA THR A 149 10.02 -1.55 -37.47
C THR A 149 9.77 -2.09 -36.05
N SER A 150 9.25 -1.25 -35.16
CA SER A 150 8.92 -1.67 -33.78
C SER A 150 7.90 -2.80 -33.75
N GLN A 151 6.91 -2.78 -34.66
CA GLN A 151 5.92 -3.86 -34.75
C GLN A 151 6.59 -5.19 -35.13
N SER A 152 7.47 -5.20 -36.14
CA SER A 152 8.16 -6.43 -36.52
C SER A 152 9.09 -6.96 -35.43
N LYS A 153 9.71 -6.09 -34.62
CA LYS A 153 10.48 -6.52 -33.44
C LYS A 153 9.59 -7.19 -32.39
N LEU A 154 8.39 -6.64 -32.15
CA LEU A 154 7.39 -7.23 -31.25
C LEU A 154 6.87 -8.56 -31.81
N ASP A 155 6.62 -8.65 -33.12
CA ASP A 155 6.13 -9.88 -33.75
C ASP A 155 7.16 -11.02 -33.62
N ILE A 156 8.46 -10.71 -33.81
CA ILE A 156 9.56 -11.67 -33.56
C ILE A 156 9.57 -12.07 -32.08
N GLN A 157 9.52 -11.09 -31.18
CA GLN A 157 9.53 -11.34 -29.74
C GLN A 157 8.38 -12.27 -29.33
N HIS A 158 7.14 -11.93 -29.70
CA HIS A 158 5.96 -12.73 -29.36
C HIS A 158 6.07 -14.14 -29.94
N THR A 159 6.46 -14.26 -31.21
CA THR A 159 6.64 -15.57 -31.85
C THR A 159 7.62 -16.45 -31.06
N ILE A 160 8.76 -15.90 -30.64
CA ILE A 160 9.78 -16.66 -29.92
C ILE A 160 9.35 -16.94 -28.47
N GLU A 161 8.86 -15.93 -27.75
CA GLU A 161 8.47 -16.08 -26.35
C GLU A 161 7.28 -17.03 -26.20
N ASP A 162 6.33 -17.06 -27.15
CA ASP A 162 5.21 -18.00 -27.14
C ASP A 162 5.66 -19.44 -27.36
N LEU A 163 6.61 -19.69 -28.28
CA LEU A 163 7.19 -21.02 -28.48
C LEU A 163 7.91 -21.50 -27.21
N ILE A 164 8.74 -20.64 -26.62
CA ILE A 164 9.51 -20.95 -25.41
C ILE A 164 8.57 -21.18 -24.22
N HIS A 165 7.54 -20.36 -24.05
CA HIS A 165 6.54 -20.53 -23.01
C HIS A 165 5.75 -21.82 -23.17
N GLY A 166 5.33 -22.16 -24.40
CA GLY A 166 4.67 -23.43 -24.71
C GLY A 166 5.51 -24.63 -24.30
N ILE A 167 6.82 -24.62 -24.61
CA ILE A 167 7.74 -25.68 -24.20
C ILE A 167 7.83 -25.77 -22.67
N LEU A 168 7.96 -24.62 -21.98
CA LEU A 168 8.03 -24.60 -20.51
C LEU A 168 6.78 -25.21 -19.87
N LEU A 169 5.57 -24.91 -20.37
CA LEU A 169 4.32 -25.46 -19.83
C LEU A 169 4.22 -26.99 -19.93
N GLU A 170 4.88 -27.59 -20.90
CA GLU A 170 4.95 -29.05 -21.06
C GLU A 170 6.02 -29.71 -20.16
N MET A 171 6.88 -28.92 -19.49
CA MET A 171 7.90 -29.44 -18.58
C MET A 171 7.32 -29.66 -17.17
N ASP A 172 7.28 -30.91 -16.72
CA ASP A 172 6.78 -31.31 -15.39
C ASP A 172 7.35 -30.45 -14.24
N GLY A 173 8.65 -30.13 -14.28
CA GLY A 173 9.31 -29.31 -13.26
C GLY A 173 8.90 -27.83 -13.27
N TYR A 174 8.63 -27.25 -14.44
CA TYR A 174 8.31 -25.83 -14.56
C TYR A 174 6.93 -25.53 -13.99
N SER A 175 5.92 -26.32 -14.37
CA SER A 175 4.53 -26.12 -13.95
C SER A 175 4.39 -26.17 -12.43
N GLY A 176 5.05 -27.13 -11.79
CA GLY A 176 5.10 -27.22 -10.32
C GLY A 176 5.86 -26.05 -9.68
N ASN A 177 7.00 -25.63 -10.24
CA ASN A 177 7.74 -24.46 -9.74
C ASN A 177 6.94 -23.17 -9.86
N TYR A 178 6.28 -22.97 -11.00
CA TYR A 178 5.47 -21.80 -11.28
C TYR A 178 4.28 -21.69 -10.33
N GLN A 179 3.56 -22.79 -10.10
CA GLN A 179 2.48 -22.83 -9.10
C GLN A 179 2.98 -22.51 -7.70
N ARG A 180 4.13 -23.05 -7.28
CA ARG A 180 4.76 -22.68 -6.00
C ARG A 180 5.04 -21.18 -5.91
N MET A 181 5.49 -20.56 -7.00
CA MET A 181 5.71 -19.11 -7.02
C MET A 181 4.42 -18.30 -7.00
N GLN A 182 3.35 -18.79 -7.63
CA GLN A 182 2.03 -18.18 -7.54
C GLN A 182 1.52 -18.22 -6.10
N VAL A 183 1.60 -19.37 -5.41
CA VAL A 183 1.30 -19.48 -3.97
C VAL A 183 2.12 -18.46 -3.19
N SER A 184 3.45 -18.44 -3.38
CA SER A 184 4.32 -17.50 -2.68
C SER A 184 3.92 -16.03 -2.86
N SER A 185 3.42 -15.66 -4.04
CA SER A 185 3.04 -14.28 -4.36
C SER A 185 1.69 -13.87 -3.78
N THR A 186 0.76 -14.82 -3.56
CA THR A 186 -0.59 -14.53 -3.08
C THR A 186 -0.74 -14.64 -1.56
N LEU A 187 0.20 -15.28 -0.87
CA LEU A 187 0.13 -15.56 0.57
C LEU A 187 -0.19 -14.34 1.44
N SER A 188 0.41 -13.18 1.18
CA SER A 188 0.13 -11.97 1.97
C SER A 188 -1.32 -11.49 1.82
N GLU A 189 -1.94 -11.67 0.64
CA GLU A 189 -3.35 -11.31 0.43
C GLU A 189 -4.28 -12.33 1.08
N LEU A 190 -3.95 -13.62 0.97
CA LEU A 190 -4.71 -14.71 1.61
C LEU A 190 -4.70 -14.60 3.15
N LEU A 191 -3.59 -14.16 3.72
CA LEU A 191 -3.41 -14.08 5.18
C LEU A 191 -3.76 -12.71 5.77
N LYS A 192 -4.22 -11.74 4.98
CA LYS A 192 -4.45 -10.37 5.45
C LYS A 192 -5.38 -10.30 6.67
N ASP A 193 -6.43 -11.11 6.68
CA ASP A 193 -7.41 -11.11 7.77
C ASP A 193 -6.84 -11.79 9.02
N ALA A 194 -6.05 -12.85 8.85
CA ALA A 194 -5.35 -13.52 9.95
C ALA A 194 -4.33 -12.61 10.63
N PHE A 195 -3.68 -11.71 9.88
CA PHE A 195 -2.78 -10.69 10.40
C PHE A 195 -3.48 -9.39 10.82
N GLY A 196 -4.82 -9.32 10.75
CA GLY A 196 -5.58 -8.11 11.09
C GLY A 196 -5.39 -6.92 10.13
N GLY A 197 -4.73 -7.14 8.99
CA GLY A 197 -4.49 -6.15 7.94
C GLY A 197 -3.34 -6.52 6.99
N ILE A 198 -3.39 -5.96 5.78
CA ILE A 198 -2.44 -6.29 4.70
C ILE A 198 -1.01 -5.78 4.97
N GLU A 199 -0.83 -4.71 5.74
CA GLU A 199 0.50 -4.15 6.01
C GLU A 199 1.34 -5.10 6.85
N TYR A 200 0.72 -5.77 7.82
CA TYR A 200 1.40 -6.78 8.62
C TYR A 200 1.61 -8.07 7.81
N ALA A 201 0.61 -8.52 7.05
CA ALA A 201 0.76 -9.69 6.18
C ALA A 201 1.85 -9.49 5.11
N LYS A 202 2.14 -8.27 4.65
CA LYS A 202 3.27 -8.02 3.73
C LYS A 202 4.65 -8.27 4.35
N LEU A 203 4.76 -8.27 5.68
CA LEU A 203 6.00 -8.54 6.40
C LEU A 203 6.33 -10.02 6.52
N ILE A 204 5.42 -10.92 6.13
CA ILE A 204 5.76 -12.35 6.10
C ILE A 204 7.00 -12.57 5.23
N THR A 205 7.78 -13.59 5.52
CA THR A 205 8.84 -14.15 4.67
C THR A 205 8.46 -15.58 4.34
N VAL A 206 8.49 -15.99 3.07
CA VAL A 206 8.24 -17.39 2.70
C VAL A 206 9.58 -18.12 2.76
N ASN A 207 9.66 -19.13 3.60
CA ASN A 207 10.87 -19.94 3.77
C ASN A 207 10.86 -21.15 2.85
N ASP A 208 9.69 -21.80 2.71
CA ASP A 208 9.54 -22.99 1.88
C ASP A 208 8.07 -23.19 1.45
N ILE A 209 7.87 -23.89 0.33
CA ILE A 209 6.55 -24.31 -0.17
C ILE A 209 6.64 -25.75 -0.68
N THR A 210 5.88 -26.63 -0.04
CA THR A 210 5.80 -28.05 -0.39
C THR A 210 4.41 -28.37 -0.94
N THR A 211 4.37 -29.16 -2.02
CA THR A 211 3.12 -29.67 -2.59
C THR A 211 2.77 -31.00 -1.93
N ARG A 212 1.51 -31.15 -1.55
CA ARG A 212 0.95 -32.35 -0.91
C ARG A 212 0.38 -33.31 -1.95
N GLU A 213 0.15 -34.54 -1.55
CA GLU A 213 -0.46 -35.59 -2.40
C GLU A 213 -1.87 -35.24 -2.88
N ASP A 214 -2.61 -34.42 -2.11
CA ASP A 214 -3.96 -33.93 -2.44
C ASP A 214 -3.94 -32.68 -3.36
N GLY A 215 -2.76 -32.24 -3.79
CA GLY A 215 -2.58 -31.05 -4.63
C GLY A 215 -2.62 -29.72 -3.86
N ALA A 216 -2.82 -29.72 -2.54
CA ALA A 216 -2.66 -28.53 -1.71
C ALA A 216 -1.19 -28.21 -1.47
N PHE A 217 -0.92 -27.01 -0.97
CA PHE A 217 0.41 -26.51 -0.65
C PHE A 217 0.51 -26.21 0.84
N ASP A 218 1.57 -26.72 1.47
CA ASP A 218 1.98 -26.28 2.80
C ASP A 218 3.13 -25.28 2.63
N ALA A 219 2.90 -24.03 3.05
CA ALA A 219 3.88 -22.96 2.99
C ALA A 219 4.41 -22.65 4.40
N MET A 220 5.72 -22.80 4.60
CA MET A 220 6.39 -22.41 5.83
C MET A 220 6.78 -20.94 5.75
N ILE A 221 6.26 -20.14 6.67
CA ILE A 221 6.51 -18.70 6.72
C ILE A 221 7.14 -18.28 8.04
N SER A 222 7.88 -17.17 8.00
CA SER A 222 8.32 -16.42 9.17
C SER A 222 7.70 -15.03 9.15
N TYR A 223 7.43 -14.45 10.32
CA TYR A 223 6.84 -13.13 10.45
C TYR A 223 7.26 -12.47 11.77
N PRO A 224 7.29 -11.13 11.85
CA PRO A 224 7.52 -10.42 13.11
C PRO A 224 6.50 -10.85 14.17
N ASP A 225 6.92 -11.05 15.41
CA ASP A 225 6.05 -11.48 16.50
C ASP A 225 4.85 -10.53 16.71
N ALA A 226 3.66 -11.11 16.90
CA ALA A 226 2.42 -10.34 16.97
C ALA A 226 2.33 -9.46 18.21
N MET A 227 2.82 -9.93 19.37
CA MET A 227 2.83 -9.10 20.57
C MET A 227 3.74 -7.89 20.35
N PHE A 228 4.94 -8.09 19.81
CA PHE A 228 5.85 -6.98 19.52
C PHE A 228 5.20 -5.94 18.59
N VAL A 229 4.60 -6.40 17.49
CA VAL A 229 3.95 -5.52 16.50
C VAL A 229 2.81 -4.72 17.12
N TYR A 230 1.86 -5.38 17.79
CA TYR A 230 0.69 -4.71 18.34
C TYR A 230 1.03 -3.85 19.57
N SER A 231 2.00 -4.24 20.41
CA SER A 231 2.49 -3.37 21.49
C SER A 231 3.13 -2.09 20.94
N ALA A 232 3.88 -2.17 19.84
CA ALA A 232 4.46 -0.99 19.21
C ALA A 232 3.39 -0.05 18.61
N LEU A 233 2.36 -0.62 17.97
CA LEU A 233 1.18 0.14 17.52
C LEU A 233 0.43 0.78 18.69
N GLY A 234 0.24 0.05 19.79
CA GLY A 234 -0.35 0.55 21.02
C GLY A 234 0.44 1.71 21.62
N GLY A 235 1.77 1.60 21.67
CA GLY A 235 2.66 2.68 22.13
C GLY A 235 2.58 3.93 21.25
N ALA A 236 2.50 3.76 19.93
CA ALA A 236 2.29 4.86 19.00
C ALA A 236 0.92 5.53 19.20
N TYR A 237 -0.13 4.74 19.43
CA TYR A 237 -1.46 5.23 19.75
C TYR A 237 -1.47 6.08 21.03
N VAL A 238 -0.89 5.57 22.12
CA VAL A 238 -0.74 6.32 23.39
C VAL A 238 0.01 7.62 23.17
N SER A 239 1.12 7.59 22.43
CA SER A 239 1.97 8.76 22.17
C SER A 239 1.28 9.83 21.31
N SER A 240 0.17 9.49 20.66
CA SER A 240 -0.62 10.45 19.87
C SER A 240 -1.49 11.37 20.72
N TYR A 241 -1.73 11.04 21.99
CA TYR A 241 -2.52 11.88 22.89
C TYR A 241 -1.71 13.08 23.38
N ASN A 242 -2.36 14.25 23.38
CA ASN A 242 -1.75 15.51 23.79
C ASN A 242 -2.68 16.41 24.63
N GLN A 243 -3.90 15.96 24.92
CA GLN A 243 -4.87 16.68 25.74
C GLN A 243 -5.80 15.72 26.51
N PRO A 244 -6.28 16.10 27.70
CA PRO A 244 -7.22 15.29 28.46
C PRO A 244 -8.57 15.09 27.77
N PHE A 245 -9.29 14.04 28.12
CA PHE A 245 -10.67 13.82 27.72
C PHE A 245 -11.57 13.50 28.93
N TYR A 246 -12.87 13.70 28.76
CA TYR A 246 -13.85 13.65 29.84
C TYR A 246 -14.86 12.52 29.64
N GLY A 247 -15.35 11.98 30.76
CA GLY A 247 -16.49 11.06 30.77
C GLY A 247 -16.09 9.59 30.90
N SER A 248 -16.66 8.75 30.05
CA SER A 248 -16.46 7.30 30.07
C SER A 248 -15.05 6.89 29.66
N GLU A 249 -14.64 5.69 30.05
CA GLU A 249 -13.39 5.09 29.59
C GLU A 249 -13.41 4.92 28.07
N ARG A 250 -12.27 5.18 27.44
CA ARG A 250 -12.06 4.89 26.03
C ARG A 250 -11.68 3.43 25.86
N ILE A 251 -12.27 2.83 24.84
CA ILE A 251 -11.85 1.56 24.28
C ILE A 251 -10.92 1.89 23.12
N VAL A 252 -9.79 1.19 23.05
CA VAL A 252 -8.83 1.33 21.96
C VAL A 252 -9.10 0.24 20.93
N SER A 253 -9.03 0.61 19.65
CA SER A 253 -9.09 -0.32 18.52
C SER A 253 -7.89 -0.05 17.63
N LEU A 254 -6.98 -1.02 17.55
CA LEU A 254 -5.74 -0.92 16.79
C LEU A 254 -5.95 -1.49 15.38
N THR A 255 -5.38 -0.81 14.40
CA THR A 255 -5.27 -1.29 13.01
C THR A 255 -3.80 -1.45 12.65
N THR A 256 -3.49 -2.21 11.60
CA THR A 256 -2.12 -2.27 11.06
C THR A 256 -1.76 -1.01 10.28
N GLU A 257 -2.69 -0.07 10.14
CA GLU A 257 -2.50 1.12 9.32
C GLU A 257 -1.34 1.96 9.85
N GLY A 258 -0.36 2.23 8.98
CA GLY A 258 0.83 2.98 9.38
C GLY A 258 1.90 2.13 10.07
N LEU A 259 1.81 0.79 10.03
CA LEU A 259 2.86 -0.12 10.50
C LEU A 259 4.21 0.15 9.81
N ASN A 260 4.20 0.70 8.59
CA ASN A 260 5.40 1.15 7.89
C ASN A 260 6.16 2.30 8.57
N LYS A 261 5.55 2.96 9.57
CA LYS A 261 6.18 4.02 10.39
C LYS A 261 6.68 3.48 11.73
N VAL A 262 6.44 2.22 12.03
CA VAL A 262 6.88 1.55 13.26
C VAL A 262 8.22 0.86 12.99
N ASP A 263 9.19 1.06 13.87
CA ASP A 263 10.45 0.32 13.79
C ASP A 263 10.25 -1.12 14.29
N LEU A 264 10.33 -2.07 13.36
CA LEU A 264 10.22 -3.50 13.62
C LEU A 264 11.55 -4.24 13.45
N THR A 265 12.67 -3.53 13.32
CA THR A 265 13.99 -4.14 13.04
C THR A 265 14.46 -5.09 14.15
N SER A 266 13.99 -4.89 15.38
CA SER A 266 14.28 -5.74 16.55
C SER A 266 13.20 -6.77 16.86
N ALA A 267 12.13 -6.85 16.04
CA ALA A 267 11.03 -7.75 16.28
C ALA A 267 11.49 -9.23 16.18
N PRO A 268 11.29 -10.04 17.23
CA PRO A 268 11.49 -11.49 17.16
C PRO A 268 10.69 -12.07 15.99
N GLN A 269 11.20 -13.13 15.38
CA GLN A 269 10.50 -13.81 14.29
C GLN A 269 9.78 -15.04 14.84
N SER A 270 8.49 -15.14 14.52
CA SER A 270 7.66 -16.32 14.72
C SER A 270 7.53 -17.07 13.40
N SER A 271 7.21 -18.36 13.47
CA SER A 271 7.04 -19.20 12.28
C SER A 271 5.72 -19.96 12.33
N ALA A 272 5.12 -20.15 11.16
CA ALA A 272 3.89 -20.92 11.01
C ALA A 272 3.93 -21.71 9.70
N THR A 273 3.16 -22.79 9.63
CA THR A 273 2.88 -23.50 8.38
C THR A 273 1.43 -23.24 8.01
N VAL A 274 1.21 -22.65 6.84
CA VAL A 274 -0.12 -22.32 6.32
C VAL A 274 -0.46 -23.25 5.17
N ARG A 275 -1.73 -23.61 5.05
CA ARG A 275 -2.21 -24.49 3.99
C ARG A 275 -3.04 -23.72 2.98
N VAL A 276 -2.70 -23.89 1.70
CA VAL A 276 -3.36 -23.24 0.58
C VAL A 276 -3.78 -24.29 -0.45
N SER A 277 -5.01 -24.22 -0.95
CA SER A 277 -5.46 -25.00 -2.10
C SER A 277 -5.47 -24.16 -3.36
N TYR A 278 -5.32 -24.83 -4.51
CA TYR A 278 -5.56 -24.25 -5.83
C TYR A 278 -6.77 -24.91 -6.48
N ASP A 279 -7.73 -24.10 -6.92
CA ASP A 279 -8.85 -24.56 -7.73
C ASP A 279 -8.55 -24.29 -9.21
N ALA A 280 -8.32 -25.36 -9.97
CA ALA A 280 -8.01 -25.28 -11.40
C ALA A 280 -9.17 -24.72 -12.25
N SER A 281 -10.41 -24.82 -11.78
CA SER A 281 -11.59 -24.35 -12.54
C SER A 281 -11.76 -22.83 -12.46
N SER A 282 -11.53 -22.26 -11.29
CA SER A 282 -11.58 -20.81 -11.05
C SER A 282 -10.23 -20.12 -11.19
N GLN A 283 -9.14 -20.90 -11.26
CA GLN A 283 -7.76 -20.43 -11.20
C GLN A 283 -7.47 -19.60 -9.94
N GLN A 284 -8.13 -19.92 -8.83
CA GLN A 284 -7.99 -19.19 -7.56
C GLN A 284 -7.29 -20.01 -6.50
N TYR A 285 -6.55 -19.30 -5.66
CA TYR A 285 -5.95 -19.84 -4.45
C TYR A 285 -6.85 -19.54 -3.25
N THR A 286 -7.00 -20.50 -2.34
CA THR A 286 -7.80 -20.36 -1.12
C THR A 286 -7.00 -20.81 0.09
N LEU A 287 -7.07 -20.03 1.17
CA LEU A 287 -6.50 -20.41 2.45
C LEU A 287 -7.37 -21.48 3.11
N LEU A 288 -6.78 -22.64 3.38
CA LEU A 288 -7.43 -23.75 4.09
C LEU A 288 -7.14 -23.73 5.58
N ASP A 289 -5.92 -23.32 5.95
CA ASP A 289 -5.42 -23.27 7.32
C ASP A 289 -4.42 -22.12 7.44
N ASP A 290 -4.63 -21.23 8.40
CA ASP A 290 -3.74 -20.10 8.67
C ASP A 290 -2.60 -20.46 9.63
N GLY A 291 -2.49 -21.72 10.05
CA GLY A 291 -1.46 -22.17 10.98
C GLY A 291 -1.64 -21.64 12.40
N GLY A 292 -2.84 -21.18 12.76
CA GLY A 292 -3.15 -20.59 14.07
C GLY A 292 -2.79 -19.11 14.20
N ILE A 293 -2.36 -18.46 13.11
CA ILE A 293 -1.92 -17.06 13.11
C ILE A 293 -3.03 -16.13 13.60
N ALA A 294 -4.27 -16.29 13.12
CA ALA A 294 -5.38 -15.42 13.52
C ALA A 294 -5.62 -15.43 15.03
N SER A 295 -5.48 -16.59 15.67
CA SER A 295 -5.65 -16.70 17.12
C SER A 295 -4.55 -15.94 17.87
N VAL A 296 -3.28 -16.14 17.48
CA VAL A 296 -2.13 -15.47 18.11
C VAL A 296 -2.18 -13.97 17.91
N VAL A 297 -2.53 -13.53 16.71
CA VAL A 297 -2.69 -12.11 16.35
C VAL A 297 -3.85 -11.48 17.11
N ALA A 298 -4.99 -12.16 17.22
CA ALA A 298 -6.15 -11.65 17.96
C ALA A 298 -5.85 -11.48 19.46
N GLU A 299 -5.15 -12.44 20.07
CA GLU A 299 -4.73 -12.35 21.47
C GLU A 299 -3.75 -11.18 21.68
N ALA A 300 -2.71 -11.09 20.85
CA ALA A 300 -1.74 -10.00 20.91
C ALA A 300 -2.39 -8.61 20.73
N LYS A 301 -3.31 -8.51 19.76
CA LYS A 301 -4.08 -7.29 19.51
C LYS A 301 -4.95 -6.92 20.70
N SER A 302 -5.72 -7.88 21.25
CA SER A 302 -6.59 -7.64 22.40
C SER A 302 -5.80 -7.20 23.63
N GLN A 303 -4.62 -7.79 23.87
CA GLN A 303 -3.75 -7.42 24.97
C GLN A 303 -3.21 -5.99 24.78
N ALA A 304 -2.69 -5.68 23.60
CA ALA A 304 -2.17 -4.34 23.31
C ALA A 304 -3.26 -3.25 23.35
N GLU A 305 -4.48 -3.55 22.90
CA GLU A 305 -5.64 -2.65 23.02
C GLU A 305 -6.01 -2.41 24.49
N SER A 306 -6.01 -3.46 25.31
CA SER A 306 -6.25 -3.34 26.75
C SER A 306 -5.18 -2.51 27.45
N ASP A 307 -3.90 -2.74 27.13
CA ASP A 307 -2.78 -2.02 27.73
C ASP A 307 -2.78 -0.55 27.30
N ALA A 308 -2.98 -0.27 26.01
CA ALA A 308 -3.09 1.09 25.51
C ALA A 308 -4.29 1.82 26.12
N ALA A 309 -5.44 1.15 26.25
CA ALA A 309 -6.62 1.71 26.91
C ALA A 309 -6.34 2.02 28.38
N ALA A 310 -5.68 1.12 29.12
CA ALA A 310 -5.33 1.34 30.51
C ALA A 310 -4.45 2.58 30.69
N VAL A 311 -3.40 2.73 29.87
CA VAL A 311 -2.51 3.89 29.90
C VAL A 311 -3.25 5.17 29.52
N VAL A 312 -4.03 5.15 28.43
CA VAL A 312 -4.77 6.33 27.98
C VAL A 312 -5.80 6.79 29.02
N ASN A 313 -6.54 5.84 29.61
CA ASN A 313 -7.51 6.16 30.64
C ASN A 313 -6.88 6.55 31.97
N SER A 314 -5.68 6.07 32.30
CA SER A 314 -4.93 6.50 33.49
C SER A 314 -4.42 7.93 33.34
N ASP A 315 -3.80 8.24 32.20
CA ASP A 315 -2.97 9.42 32.07
C ASP A 315 -3.73 10.63 31.50
N TRP A 316 -4.79 10.38 30.71
CA TRP A 316 -5.48 11.42 29.95
C TRP A 316 -6.97 11.57 30.31
N ARG A 317 -7.58 10.60 30.99
CA ARG A 317 -8.99 10.71 31.35
C ARG A 317 -9.17 11.51 32.62
N VAL A 318 -10.12 12.44 32.59
CA VAL A 318 -10.67 13.08 33.78
C VAL A 318 -12.02 12.42 34.11
N PRO A 319 -12.08 11.56 35.15
CA PRO A 319 -13.34 10.93 35.54
C PRO A 319 -14.29 11.97 36.16
N PRO A 320 -15.62 11.80 36.02
CA PRO A 320 -16.58 12.64 36.73
C PRO A 320 -16.38 12.55 38.25
N ASN A 321 -16.42 13.69 38.91
CA ASN A 321 -16.40 13.79 40.36
C ASN A 321 -17.78 13.52 40.95
N GLU A 322 -17.81 13.22 42.26
CA GLU A 322 -19.06 13.22 43.02
C GLU A 322 -19.75 14.58 42.88
N VAL A 323 -21.04 14.53 42.53
CA VAL A 323 -21.84 15.73 42.28
C VAL A 323 -22.14 16.41 43.62
N PRO A 324 -21.77 17.68 43.81
CA PRO A 324 -22.09 18.40 45.04
C PRO A 324 -23.60 18.54 45.23
N ASP A 325 -24.02 18.69 46.49
CA ASP A 325 -25.40 19.03 46.80
C ASP A 325 -25.79 20.37 46.15
N SER A 326 -27.04 20.49 45.75
CA SER A 326 -27.53 21.75 45.19
C SER A 326 -27.40 22.88 46.21
N ALA A 327 -26.99 24.05 45.75
CA ALA A 327 -26.66 25.24 46.55
C ALA A 327 -25.40 25.08 47.44
N SER A 328 -24.52 24.12 47.14
CA SER A 328 -23.20 24.01 47.78
C SER A 328 -22.29 25.16 47.41
N ILE A 329 -21.65 25.76 48.40
CA ILE A 329 -20.62 26.79 48.19
C ILE A 329 -19.29 26.07 48.01
N LEU A 330 -18.70 26.20 46.82
CA LEU A 330 -17.43 25.55 46.48
C LEU A 330 -16.24 26.51 46.60
N GLU A 331 -16.47 27.81 46.43
CA GLU A 331 -15.45 28.86 46.56
C GLU A 331 -16.00 30.04 47.37
N GLY A 332 -15.17 30.62 48.25
CA GLY A 332 -15.54 31.80 49.04
C GLY A 332 -16.45 31.52 50.25
N LYS A 333 -17.12 32.57 50.74
CA LYS A 333 -18.00 32.50 51.93
C LYS A 333 -19.29 33.27 51.70
N SER A 334 -20.43 32.60 51.88
CA SER A 334 -21.75 33.23 51.82
C SER A 334 -21.99 34.09 53.07
N SER A 335 -21.90 35.40 52.92
CA SER A 335 -22.09 36.38 53.99
C SER A 335 -22.65 37.71 53.46
N GLY A 336 -23.41 38.46 54.26
CA GLY A 336 -24.01 39.74 53.83
C GLY A 336 -25.47 39.64 53.37
N ASN A 337 -25.80 40.29 52.26
CA ASN A 337 -27.17 40.45 51.75
C ASN A 337 -27.59 39.28 50.85
N GLN A 338 -28.86 38.90 50.92
CA GLN A 338 -29.37 37.71 50.24
C GLN A 338 -29.52 37.91 48.72
N ILE A 339 -29.06 36.90 47.98
CA ILE A 339 -29.21 36.73 46.54
C ILE A 339 -29.91 35.39 46.30
N VAL A 340 -30.95 35.39 45.47
CA VAL A 340 -31.65 34.18 45.06
C VAL A 340 -31.35 33.94 43.59
N PHE A 341 -30.70 32.82 43.30
CA PHE A 341 -30.38 32.40 41.94
C PHE A 341 -31.30 31.24 41.55
N LYS A 342 -31.94 31.33 40.38
CA LYS A 342 -32.84 30.31 39.83
C LYS A 342 -32.28 29.79 38.52
N THR A 343 -32.15 28.46 38.43
CA THR A 343 -31.65 27.78 37.23
C THR A 343 -32.81 27.17 36.44
N GLY A 344 -32.83 27.36 35.13
CA GLY A 344 -33.75 26.70 34.21
C GLY A 344 -33.28 25.29 33.89
N ALA A 345 -34.12 24.28 34.10
CA ALA A 345 -33.78 22.87 33.80
C ALA A 345 -33.53 22.62 32.30
N SER A 346 -33.99 23.51 31.42
CA SER A 346 -33.79 23.49 29.97
C SER A 346 -32.37 23.82 29.52
N LEU A 347 -31.60 24.57 30.32
CA LEU A 347 -30.28 25.04 29.92
C LEU A 347 -29.16 24.03 30.22
N GLY A 348 -29.37 23.15 31.19
CA GLY A 348 -28.49 22.04 31.49
C GLY A 348 -28.77 21.39 32.85
N LYS A 349 -28.13 20.26 33.10
CA LYS A 349 -28.34 19.48 34.32
C LYS A 349 -27.69 20.09 35.57
N TYR A 350 -26.54 20.72 35.42
CA TYR A 350 -25.77 21.32 36.51
C TYR A 350 -25.27 22.70 36.15
N PHE A 351 -25.18 23.55 37.18
CA PHE A 351 -24.77 24.94 37.08
C PHE A 351 -23.67 25.21 38.10
N TYR A 352 -22.66 25.97 37.69
CA TYR A 352 -21.67 26.54 38.57
C TYR A 352 -21.64 28.05 38.38
N VAL A 353 -22.03 28.79 39.43
CA VAL A 353 -22.23 30.23 39.36
C VAL A 353 -21.15 30.93 40.18
N ARG A 354 -20.35 31.76 39.52
CA ARG A 354 -19.30 32.57 40.14
C ARG A 354 -19.71 34.04 40.23
N PHE A 355 -19.47 34.64 41.38
CA PHE A 355 -19.72 36.05 41.67
C PHE A 355 -18.39 36.78 41.86
N PHE A 356 -18.10 37.72 40.97
CA PHE A 356 -16.89 38.55 41.01
C PHE A 356 -17.24 39.95 41.48
N ALA A 357 -16.65 40.42 42.58
CA ALA A 357 -16.81 41.78 43.05
C ALA A 357 -16.12 42.75 42.07
N ILE A 358 -16.85 43.78 41.65
CA ILE A 358 -16.40 44.82 40.73
C ILE A 358 -16.61 46.21 41.36
N SER A 359 -15.94 47.23 40.81
CA SER A 359 -15.90 48.57 41.40
C SER A 359 -17.19 49.37 41.16
N GLY A 360 -17.90 49.06 40.07
CA GLY A 360 -19.15 49.71 39.67
C GLY A 360 -20.03 48.79 38.83
N GLU A 361 -20.72 49.35 37.84
CA GLU A 361 -21.68 48.61 37.00
C GLU A 361 -21.06 47.97 35.74
N ASP A 362 -19.79 48.25 35.47
CA ASP A 362 -19.08 47.73 34.30
C ASP A 362 -18.72 46.25 34.47
N THR A 363 -19.47 45.39 33.76
CA THR A 363 -19.26 43.93 33.77
C THR A 363 -18.07 43.48 32.93
N SER A 364 -17.40 44.39 32.22
CA SER A 364 -16.13 44.07 31.55
C SER A 364 -14.94 44.09 32.51
N GLU A 365 -15.09 44.69 33.71
CA GLU A 365 -14.08 44.59 34.76
C GLU A 365 -13.82 43.13 35.15
N GLU A 366 -12.55 42.74 35.27
CA GLU A 366 -12.13 41.38 35.63
C GLU A 366 -12.75 40.91 36.96
N GLY A 367 -12.81 41.83 37.94
CA GLY A 367 -13.39 41.61 39.26
C GLY A 367 -12.61 40.64 40.14
N THR A 368 -13.00 40.54 41.41
CA THR A 368 -12.40 39.59 42.39
C THR A 368 -13.41 38.51 42.78
N LEU A 369 -13.08 37.24 42.55
CA LEU A 369 -13.95 36.11 42.90
C LEU A 369 -14.29 36.15 44.40
N THR A 370 -15.58 36.31 44.71
CA THR A 370 -16.09 36.41 46.08
C THR A 370 -16.83 35.15 46.51
N LEU A 371 -17.54 34.51 45.58
CA LEU A 371 -18.34 33.32 45.86
C LEU A 371 -18.50 32.46 44.60
N GLY A 372 -18.39 31.14 44.75
CA GLY A 372 -18.74 30.15 43.73
C GLY A 372 -19.73 29.12 44.28
N VAL A 373 -20.86 28.93 43.61
CA VAL A 373 -21.95 28.05 44.08
C VAL A 373 -22.34 27.04 43.01
N PHE A 374 -22.48 25.77 43.41
CA PHE A 374 -22.98 24.69 42.58
C PHE A 374 -24.50 24.55 42.74
N ILE A 375 -25.23 24.36 41.64
CA ILE A 375 -26.70 24.27 41.63
C ILE A 375 -27.13 23.18 40.65
N VAL A 376 -28.07 22.33 41.07
CA VAL A 376 -28.71 21.37 40.15
C VAL A 376 -29.79 22.09 39.34
N GLY A 377 -29.85 21.83 38.04
CA GLY A 377 -30.79 22.46 37.11
C GLY A 377 -32.25 22.33 37.55
N GLY A 378 -33.03 23.40 37.36
CA GLY A 378 -34.40 23.51 37.84
C GLY A 378 -34.53 23.84 39.34
N LYS A 379 -33.42 23.88 40.08
CA LYS A 379 -33.42 24.30 41.49
C LYS A 379 -33.00 25.76 41.66
N SER A 380 -33.22 26.27 42.86
CA SER A 380 -32.78 27.61 43.26
C SER A 380 -31.75 27.53 44.37
N ALA A 381 -30.77 28.43 44.35
CA ALA A 381 -29.82 28.62 45.44
C ALA A 381 -30.06 29.96 46.13
N ARG A 382 -29.91 29.98 47.46
CA ARG A 382 -29.95 31.21 48.26
C ARG A 382 -28.58 31.42 48.86
N VAL A 383 -27.88 32.44 48.40
CA VAL A 383 -26.54 32.81 48.87
C VAL A 383 -26.54 34.22 49.43
N LYS A 384 -25.48 34.61 50.15
CA LYS A 384 -25.30 35.96 50.66
C LYS A 384 -23.99 36.54 50.14
N LEU A 385 -24.03 37.79 49.68
CA LEU A 385 -22.86 38.55 49.23
C LEU A 385 -22.70 39.84 50.06
N PRO A 386 -21.47 40.27 50.36
CA PRO A 386 -21.21 41.58 50.95
C PRO A 386 -21.82 42.73 50.14
N LYS A 387 -21.88 43.93 50.74
CA LYS A 387 -22.37 45.11 50.03
C LYS A 387 -21.40 45.48 48.91
N GLY A 388 -21.89 45.67 47.69
CA GLY A 388 -21.06 46.00 46.52
C GLY A 388 -21.73 45.67 45.19
N TYR A 389 -20.98 45.79 44.10
CA TYR A 389 -21.40 45.38 42.76
C TYR A 389 -20.71 44.08 42.35
N TYR A 390 -21.43 43.22 41.63
CA TYR A 390 -20.95 41.89 41.25
C TYR A 390 -21.23 41.57 39.78
N ARG A 391 -20.22 41.10 39.06
CA ARG A 391 -20.37 40.38 37.80
C ARG A 391 -20.67 38.91 38.10
N VAL A 392 -21.57 38.31 37.31
CA VAL A 392 -21.89 36.89 37.41
C VAL A 392 -21.49 36.15 36.16
N GLU A 393 -20.81 35.04 36.36
CA GLU A 393 -20.53 34.05 35.33
C GLU A 393 -21.20 32.75 35.72
N CYS A 394 -21.86 32.13 34.77
CA CYS A 394 -22.61 30.91 34.95
C CYS A 394 -22.09 29.86 33.98
N TYR A 395 -21.52 28.80 34.52
CA TYR A 395 -21.06 27.65 33.76
C TYR A 395 -22.13 26.57 33.86
N VAL A 396 -22.42 25.88 32.75
CA VAL A 396 -23.50 24.90 32.66
C VAL A 396 -23.01 23.65 31.94
N GLY A 397 -23.43 22.47 32.40
CA GLY A 397 -23.18 21.23 31.68
C GLY A 397 -23.83 20.00 32.30
N GLU A 398 -23.49 18.84 31.75
CA GLU A 398 -24.20 17.58 32.01
C GLU A 398 -23.52 16.68 33.05
N SER A 399 -22.21 16.83 33.26
CA SER A 399 -21.40 16.05 34.19
C SER A 399 -20.43 16.96 34.93
N TRP A 400 -20.18 16.70 36.21
CA TRP A 400 -19.29 17.50 37.03
C TRP A 400 -17.90 16.86 37.13
N TYR A 401 -16.85 17.62 36.84
CA TYR A 401 -15.44 17.19 36.86
C TYR A 401 -14.58 17.97 37.87
N GLY A 402 -15.20 18.78 38.74
CA GLY A 402 -14.49 19.60 39.73
C GLY A 402 -14.24 21.05 39.26
N LEU A 403 -13.64 21.86 40.12
CA LEU A 403 -13.47 23.30 39.88
C LEU A 403 -12.46 23.63 38.76
N GLU A 404 -11.50 22.74 38.53
CA GLU A 404 -10.48 22.89 37.49
C GLU A 404 -11.04 22.59 36.10
N HIS A 405 -11.87 21.56 35.99
CA HIS A 405 -12.40 21.07 34.72
C HIS A 405 -13.88 21.40 34.46
N LEU A 406 -14.57 21.94 35.47
CA LEU A 406 -15.98 22.29 35.47
C LEU A 406 -16.87 21.16 34.93
N PHE A 407 -17.46 21.35 33.75
CA PHE A 407 -18.33 20.39 33.11
C PHE A 407 -17.69 19.70 31.89
N GLY A 408 -16.36 19.76 31.77
CA GLY A 408 -15.61 19.17 30.67
C GLY A 408 -15.85 19.90 29.35
N THR A 409 -15.81 19.17 28.23
CA THR A 409 -16.02 19.72 26.88
C THR A 409 -17.42 20.30 26.66
N ASP A 410 -18.40 19.91 27.48
CA ASP A 410 -19.79 20.36 27.36
C ASP A 410 -20.07 21.65 28.13
N THR A 411 -19.04 22.24 28.76
CA THR A 411 -19.18 23.48 29.53
C THR A 411 -19.65 24.62 28.64
N LYS A 412 -20.86 25.12 28.89
CA LYS A 412 -21.38 26.37 28.32
C LYS A 412 -21.23 27.48 29.32
N THR A 413 -20.74 28.63 28.86
CA THR A 413 -20.59 29.82 29.71
C THR A 413 -21.63 30.87 29.34
N TYR A 414 -22.34 31.36 30.36
CA TYR A 414 -23.29 32.45 30.26
C TYR A 414 -22.86 33.57 31.20
N ASN A 415 -22.62 34.74 30.63
CA ASN A 415 -22.26 35.93 31.40
C ASN A 415 -23.52 36.76 31.69
N GLY A 416 -23.64 37.25 32.92
CA GLY A 416 -24.70 38.18 33.29
C GLY A 416 -24.55 39.49 32.53
N GLY A 417 -25.62 39.92 31.83
CA GLY A 417 -25.59 41.14 31.02
C GLY A 417 -25.52 42.45 31.82
N ASN A 418 -25.77 42.41 33.14
CA ASN A 418 -25.71 43.56 34.03
C ASN A 418 -25.06 43.18 35.36
N ALA A 419 -24.38 44.14 35.99
CA ALA A 419 -23.86 44.01 37.34
C ALA A 419 -25.01 43.91 38.36
N ILE A 420 -24.81 43.08 39.39
CA ILE A 420 -25.75 42.94 40.49
C ILE A 420 -25.28 43.81 41.64
N GLN A 421 -26.15 44.71 42.10
CA GLN A 421 -25.89 45.48 43.31
C GLN A 421 -26.41 44.74 44.55
N SER A 422 -25.50 44.27 45.40
CA SER A 422 -25.81 43.76 46.74
C SER A 422 -25.92 44.92 47.73
N ARG A 423 -27.10 45.13 48.31
CA ARG A 423 -27.36 46.22 49.26
C ARG A 423 -28.36 45.81 50.34
N ASN A 424 -28.27 46.46 51.50
CA ASN A 424 -29.10 46.16 52.65
C ASN A 424 -30.60 46.31 52.33
N GLY A 425 -31.40 45.33 52.77
CA GLY A 425 -32.86 45.34 52.61
C GLY A 425 -33.37 44.97 51.22
N TYR A 426 -32.50 44.59 50.28
CA TYR A 426 -32.88 44.20 48.92
C TYR A 426 -32.52 42.73 48.64
N ILE A 427 -33.46 41.98 48.05
CA ILE A 427 -33.22 40.61 47.57
C ILE A 427 -33.12 40.65 46.05
N ASN A 428 -31.94 40.35 45.50
CA ASN A 428 -31.79 40.19 44.07
C ASN A 428 -32.29 38.80 43.65
N ASN A 429 -33.18 38.74 42.65
CA ASN A 429 -33.57 37.50 41.99
C ASN A 429 -32.90 37.46 40.61
N ILE A 430 -32.11 36.42 40.36
CA ILE A 430 -31.45 36.20 39.07
C ILE A 430 -32.03 34.91 38.51
N THR A 431 -32.50 34.95 37.28
CA THR A 431 -33.03 33.78 36.59
C THR A 431 -32.27 33.59 35.28
N PHE A 432 -31.83 32.36 35.02
CA PHE A 432 -31.35 31.91 33.72
C PHE A 432 -32.34 30.86 33.20
N GLU A 433 -32.99 31.11 32.07
CA GLU A 433 -34.02 30.25 31.44
C GLU A 433 -33.59 29.73 30.06
#